data_AF-A0AAN9UMR2-F1
#
_entry.id   AF-A0AAN9UMR2-F1
#
_cell.length_a   1.000
_cell.length_b   1.000
_cell.length_c   1.000
_cell.angle_alpha   90.00
_cell.angle_beta   90.00
_cell.angle_gamma   90.00
#
_symmetry.space_group_name_H-M   'P 1'
#
loop_
_entity.id
_entity.type
_entity.pdbx_description
1 polymer ?
#
loop_
_entity_poly.entity_id
_entity_poly.type
_entity_poly.pdbx_seq_one_letter_code
_entity_poly.pdbx_strand_id
1 'polypeptide(L)'
;MAPAADDDLFPTAAVAAEDVDLFAPFERDIILEVRTSRMKTMPGLTIQSGIDKIPRTDRIPVSFLGLEADEHDPTFHGGVDKAVHGYCSSHYPSWRAEFPGSASRFRPGGFGENLVTARMNERNVCIGDVVSVGDDGLLLQVSLPRQPCFKLNHRFQLKNFAPNTYKLSRTGWYYRVLREGSVQVGDEIRLVERKWPQWTIERIQEYLHRKQDDEAMNEELSKIDALGAEARGAFCKRVAKAEAKKKRAATAATREPWRDYQLVEKKMQTARVVSLVLEAISPSQSNAAGDGDKEPQRKEKEKPLVGAHARIRLPNGLVRTYSVVDGTESRFQLGIALAEDKGRGGSAYLHRAARVGDVLQVGGITADVKPASMASNHIFIAGGIGVTAFLAMVERARSIHLQVTLHWAVRSAEEDVPFRDRVAAFDAEGDDLGPGKVVRLYDGSRDQRMEIPRIFQDLPWNSHVYVCGPKRMMEEARHQAEACGLGDDEVHYEAFEADTGGDPFEVEVDFAVKDGDDVVGVEEGKKKKKTTTKTRVLRVGEEETLLEVLKRELDDDMVPSSCEVGNCGTCKVGVKRGRVDHRGTALTQEEKCDSMLSCVSRGIGRIAIEV
;
A
#
# COMPACT_ATOMS: atom_id res chain seq x y z
N MET A 1 42.49 8.00 -22.11
CA MET A 1 42.68 9.36 -21.55
C MET A 1 41.44 10.17 -21.90
N ALA A 2 40.47 10.21 -20.99
CA ALA A 2 39.30 11.08 -21.10
C ALA A 2 39.65 12.42 -20.46
N PRO A 3 39.20 13.57 -21.01
CA PRO A 3 39.54 14.87 -20.45
C PRO A 3 38.85 15.02 -19.09
N ALA A 4 39.61 15.47 -18.10
CA ALA A 4 39.10 15.93 -16.83
C ALA A 4 38.12 17.09 -17.09
N ALA A 5 36.89 16.97 -16.59
CA ALA A 5 35.97 18.09 -16.55
C ALA A 5 36.47 19.05 -15.46
N ASP A 6 36.79 20.28 -15.85
CA ASP A 6 37.04 21.39 -14.93
C ASP A 6 35.78 21.65 -14.09
N ASP A 7 35.81 21.22 -12.82
CA ASP A 7 34.75 21.43 -11.82
C ASP A 7 34.90 22.78 -11.08
N ASP A 8 35.80 23.67 -11.53
CA ASP A 8 36.26 24.85 -10.77
C ASP A 8 35.72 26.22 -11.25
N LEU A 9 34.58 26.25 -11.94
CA LEU A 9 33.96 27.52 -12.41
C LEU A 9 32.84 28.07 -11.52
N PHE A 10 32.55 27.43 -10.38
CA PHE A 10 31.61 27.97 -9.41
C PHE A 10 32.39 28.52 -8.21
N PRO A 11 32.14 29.75 -7.72
CA PRO A 11 32.43 30.01 -6.33
C PRO A 11 31.68 28.93 -5.58
N THR A 12 32.41 28.00 -4.96
CA THR A 12 31.80 27.07 -4.03
C THR A 12 31.13 27.95 -3.00
N ALA A 13 29.80 28.05 -3.09
CA ALA A 13 28.97 28.54 -2.00
C ALA A 13 28.98 27.46 -0.90
N ALA A 14 30.18 27.04 -0.48
CA ALA A 14 30.46 26.86 0.90
C ALA A 14 30.29 28.24 1.55
N VAL A 15 29.04 28.65 1.73
CA VAL A 15 28.69 29.09 3.07
C VAL A 15 29.11 27.89 3.90
N ALA A 16 30.28 28.00 4.53
CA ALA A 16 30.72 27.05 5.53
C ALA A 16 29.51 26.78 6.43
N ALA A 17 29.45 25.59 7.03
CA ALA A 17 28.47 25.30 8.05
C ALA A 17 28.57 26.34 9.20
N GLU A 18 28.03 27.53 9.00
CA GLU A 18 27.50 28.38 10.03
C GLU A 18 26.47 27.51 10.73
N ASP A 19 26.43 27.56 12.06
CA ASP A 19 25.37 26.93 12.83
C ASP A 19 24.04 27.58 12.44
N VAL A 20 23.45 27.11 11.33
CA VAL A 20 22.15 27.54 10.87
C VAL A 20 21.16 27.03 11.89
N ASP A 21 20.59 27.95 12.66
CA ASP A 21 19.45 27.63 13.52
C ASP A 21 18.25 27.29 12.63
N LEU A 22 18.03 25.98 12.44
CA LEU A 22 16.92 25.48 11.62
C LEU A 22 15.54 25.82 12.21
N PHE A 23 15.45 26.19 13.49
CA PHE A 23 14.20 26.58 14.14
C PHE A 23 13.93 28.07 14.07
N ALA A 24 14.94 28.89 13.73
CA ALA A 24 14.75 30.32 13.58
C ALA A 24 13.71 30.60 12.46
N PRO A 25 12.76 31.52 12.69
CA PRO A 25 11.85 31.94 11.64
C PRO A 25 12.62 32.58 10.49
N PHE A 26 12.18 32.35 9.26
CA PHE A 26 12.73 33.05 8.10
C PHE A 26 11.84 34.24 7.75
N GLU A 27 12.48 35.37 7.41
CA GLU A 27 11.84 36.50 6.71
C GLU A 27 12.36 36.63 5.29
N ARG A 28 13.62 36.22 5.08
CA ARG A 28 14.29 36.20 3.79
C ARG A 28 15.41 35.16 3.75
N ASP A 29 15.78 34.74 2.56
CA ASP A 29 16.95 33.92 2.26
C ASP A 29 17.48 34.29 0.86
N ILE A 30 18.58 33.66 0.43
CA ILE A 30 19.17 33.83 -0.89
C ILE A 30 19.06 32.52 -1.68
N ILE A 31 18.69 32.61 -2.95
CA ILE A 31 18.73 31.47 -3.87
C ILE A 31 20.20 31.14 -4.18
N LEU A 32 20.70 30.06 -3.58
CA LEU A 32 22.09 29.61 -3.74
C LEU A 32 22.31 28.93 -5.09
N GLU A 33 21.32 28.16 -5.55
CA GLU A 33 21.34 27.53 -6.86
C GLU A 33 19.94 27.47 -7.45
N VAL A 34 19.86 27.65 -8.76
CA VAL A 34 18.69 27.34 -9.60
C VAL A 34 19.04 26.13 -10.43
N ARG A 35 18.18 25.10 -10.44
CA ARG A 35 18.47 23.85 -11.13
C ARG A 35 17.30 23.36 -11.97
N THR A 36 17.62 22.81 -13.14
CA THR A 36 16.63 22.18 -14.03
C THR A 36 17.20 20.93 -14.71
N SER A 37 16.34 20.11 -15.30
CA SER A 37 16.67 18.87 -15.99
C SER A 37 15.72 18.58 -17.14
N ARG A 38 16.16 17.73 -18.07
CA ARG A 38 15.27 16.97 -18.94
C ARG A 38 15.05 15.57 -18.39
N MET A 39 13.96 14.93 -18.80
CA MET A 39 13.68 13.53 -18.47
C MET A 39 14.76 12.62 -19.05
N LYS A 40 15.33 11.75 -18.21
CA LYS A 40 16.32 10.74 -18.62
C LYS A 40 15.92 9.37 -18.08
N THR A 41 16.23 8.31 -18.81
CA THR A 41 16.07 6.94 -18.32
C THR A 41 16.96 6.72 -17.11
N MET A 42 16.37 6.22 -16.02
CA MET A 42 17.10 5.92 -14.80
C MET A 42 18.00 4.68 -15.01
N PRO A 43 19.27 4.69 -14.54
CA PRO A 43 20.15 3.54 -14.71
C PRO A 43 19.53 2.23 -14.21
N GLY A 44 19.55 1.19 -15.03
CA GLY A 44 19.02 -0.13 -14.65
C GLY A 44 17.49 -0.26 -14.59
N LEU A 45 16.74 0.81 -14.91
CA LEU A 45 15.27 0.82 -14.97
C LEU A 45 14.80 1.28 -16.36
N THR A 46 13.55 0.98 -16.70
CA THR A 46 12.89 1.50 -17.93
C THR A 46 12.20 2.85 -17.72
N ILE A 47 12.26 3.38 -16.49
CA ILE A 47 11.52 4.57 -16.06
C ILE A 47 12.30 5.84 -16.38
N GLN A 48 11.61 6.87 -16.90
CA GLN A 48 12.18 8.19 -17.08
C GLN A 48 12.01 9.08 -15.84
N SER A 49 12.99 9.96 -15.59
CA SER A 49 12.96 10.91 -14.48
C SER A 49 13.78 12.17 -14.78
N GLY A 50 13.27 13.33 -14.35
CA GLY A 50 13.97 14.62 -14.26
C GLY A 50 14.50 14.89 -12.85
N ILE A 51 14.89 13.86 -12.10
CA ILE A 51 15.47 14.05 -10.75
C ILE A 51 16.91 14.58 -10.82
N ASP A 52 17.63 14.29 -11.91
CA ASP A 52 19.02 14.71 -12.13
C ASP A 52 19.12 16.13 -12.68
N LYS A 53 18.80 17.10 -11.81
CA LYS A 53 18.90 18.53 -12.13
C LYS A 53 20.32 19.02 -12.14
N ILE A 54 20.64 19.86 -13.13
CA ILE A 54 21.92 20.54 -13.29
C ILE A 54 21.79 22.02 -12.87
N PRO A 55 22.86 22.63 -12.32
CA PRO A 55 22.82 24.05 -11.99
C PRO A 55 22.68 24.91 -13.25
N ARG A 56 22.02 26.06 -13.09
CA ARG A 56 21.85 27.09 -14.11
C ARG A 56 22.54 28.37 -13.65
N THR A 57 23.27 29.00 -14.57
CA THR A 57 23.92 30.30 -14.37
C THR A 57 23.05 31.45 -14.86
N ASP A 58 22.16 31.16 -15.79
CA ASP A 58 21.34 32.16 -16.48
C ASP A 58 20.00 32.34 -15.75
N ARG A 59 19.36 33.48 -16.01
CA ARG A 59 18.00 33.77 -15.53
C ARG A 59 16.98 32.88 -16.23
N ILE A 60 16.16 32.19 -15.44
CA ILE A 60 15.21 31.19 -15.93
C ILE A 60 13.77 31.70 -15.78
N PRO A 61 12.96 31.74 -16.85
CA PRO A 61 11.53 32.03 -16.75
C PRO A 61 10.77 30.96 -15.96
N VAL A 62 9.79 31.41 -15.16
CA VAL A 62 8.96 30.57 -14.31
C VAL A 62 7.50 30.79 -14.67
N SER A 63 6.89 29.75 -15.24
CA SER A 63 5.47 29.71 -15.61
C SER A 63 4.61 29.08 -14.51
N PHE A 64 3.28 29.10 -14.65
CA PHE A 64 2.37 28.39 -13.74
C PHE A 64 2.62 26.88 -13.60
N LEU A 65 3.36 26.28 -14.55
CA LEU A 65 3.70 24.85 -14.54
C LEU A 65 5.13 24.55 -14.09
N GLY A 66 5.94 25.58 -13.84
CA GLY A 66 7.33 25.45 -13.39
C GLY A 66 8.33 26.21 -14.25
N LEU A 67 9.61 25.90 -14.05
CA LEU A 67 10.73 26.51 -14.78
C LEU A 67 10.73 25.99 -16.23
N GLU A 68 10.80 26.88 -17.23
CA GLU A 68 10.67 26.51 -18.66
C GLU A 68 11.67 25.43 -19.13
N ALA A 69 12.85 25.37 -18.52
CA ALA A 69 13.89 24.42 -18.86
C ALA A 69 13.89 23.16 -17.97
N ASP A 70 12.82 22.92 -17.21
CA ASP A 70 12.67 21.76 -16.33
C ASP A 70 11.52 20.84 -16.75
N GLU A 71 11.81 19.56 -16.88
CA GLU A 71 10.84 18.52 -17.17
C GLU A 71 10.64 17.62 -15.95
N HIS A 72 9.39 17.21 -15.73
CA HIS A 72 9.02 16.28 -14.66
C HIS A 72 8.06 15.21 -15.17
N ASP A 73 7.95 14.12 -14.41
CA ASP A 73 6.99 13.05 -14.68
C ASP A 73 5.57 13.50 -14.30
N PRO A 74 4.67 13.75 -15.28
CA PRO A 74 3.34 14.31 -15.01
C PRO A 74 2.42 13.37 -14.22
N THR A 75 2.77 12.08 -14.12
CA THR A 75 1.96 11.07 -13.44
C THR A 75 2.02 11.22 -11.91
N PHE A 76 3.17 11.66 -11.38
CA PHE A 76 3.44 11.73 -9.94
C PHE A 76 4.04 13.07 -9.48
N HIS A 77 4.73 13.78 -10.39
CA HIS A 77 5.49 15.00 -10.12
C HIS A 77 5.19 16.04 -11.19
N GLY A 78 4.17 16.86 -10.97
CA GLY A 78 3.80 17.93 -11.89
C GLY A 78 2.48 18.59 -11.53
N GLY A 79 2.08 19.56 -12.34
CA GLY A 79 0.88 20.36 -12.12
C GLY A 79 1.12 21.58 -11.23
N VAL A 80 0.10 22.43 -11.14
CA VAL A 80 0.19 23.76 -10.52
C VAL A 80 0.65 23.71 -9.05
N ASP A 81 0.25 22.68 -8.29
CA ASP A 81 0.65 22.52 -6.89
C ASP A 81 2.11 22.06 -6.70
N LYS A 82 2.82 21.67 -7.76
CA LYS A 82 4.17 21.12 -7.71
C LYS A 82 5.12 21.80 -8.70
N ALA A 83 4.83 23.06 -9.05
CA ALA A 83 5.52 23.79 -10.12
C ALA A 83 7.01 24.02 -9.81
N VAL A 84 7.37 24.29 -8.54
CA VAL A 84 8.76 24.54 -8.14
C VAL A 84 9.09 23.77 -6.87
N HIS A 85 10.18 23.02 -6.85
CA HIS A 85 10.66 22.27 -5.69
C HIS A 85 11.77 23.01 -4.95
N GLY A 86 11.58 23.29 -3.66
CA GLY A 86 12.59 23.89 -2.78
C GLY A 86 13.19 22.85 -1.80
N TYR A 87 14.50 22.97 -1.54
CA TYR A 87 15.19 22.16 -0.53
C TYR A 87 16.26 22.95 0.22
N CYS A 88 16.42 22.61 1.50
CA CYS A 88 17.41 23.23 2.39
C CYS A 88 18.77 22.54 2.26
N SER A 89 19.76 23.26 1.75
CA SER A 89 21.13 22.77 1.59
C SER A 89 21.81 22.40 2.92
N SER A 90 21.40 23.01 4.03
CA SER A 90 21.91 22.73 5.37
C SER A 90 21.62 21.31 5.87
N HIS A 91 20.72 20.57 5.20
CA HIS A 91 20.49 19.15 5.49
C HIS A 91 21.60 18.24 4.94
N TYR A 92 22.29 18.63 3.86
CA TYR A 92 23.26 17.77 3.18
C TYR A 92 24.43 17.31 4.07
N PRO A 93 25.05 18.16 4.93
CA PRO A 93 26.06 17.71 5.89
C PRO A 93 25.59 16.58 6.81
N SER A 94 24.36 16.70 7.35
CA SER A 94 23.78 15.66 8.21
C SER A 94 23.58 14.35 7.45
N TRP A 95 23.07 14.42 6.21
CA TRP A 95 22.93 13.23 5.38
C TRP A 95 24.25 12.55 5.05
N ARG A 96 25.32 13.31 4.79
CA ARG A 96 26.66 12.74 4.57
C ARG A 96 27.19 12.03 5.81
N ALA A 97 26.93 12.58 7.00
CA ALA A 97 27.33 11.97 8.26
C ALA A 97 26.53 10.69 8.56
N GLU A 98 25.21 10.70 8.28
CA GLU A 98 24.33 9.54 8.49
C GLU A 98 24.57 8.40 7.48
N PHE A 99 24.98 8.74 6.25
CA PHE A 99 25.20 7.79 5.16
C PHE A 99 26.55 7.99 4.47
N PRO A 100 27.67 7.68 5.15
CA PRO A 100 29.03 7.96 4.65
C PRO A 100 29.33 7.23 3.32
N GLY A 101 28.81 6.01 3.12
CA GLY A 101 28.98 5.26 1.88
C GLY A 101 28.36 5.91 0.63
N SER A 102 27.38 6.80 0.84
CA SER A 102 26.70 7.57 -0.23
C SER A 102 26.99 9.07 -0.15
N ALA A 103 28.00 9.50 0.63
CA ALA A 103 28.24 10.91 0.94
C ALA A 103 28.39 11.80 -0.31
N SER A 104 29.07 11.32 -1.36
CA SER A 104 29.24 12.06 -2.62
C SER A 104 27.94 12.35 -3.37
N ARG A 105 26.86 11.63 -3.05
CA ARG A 105 25.54 11.80 -3.66
C ARG A 105 24.71 12.90 -2.98
N PHE A 106 25.03 13.22 -1.71
CA PHE A 106 24.37 14.26 -0.90
C PHE A 106 25.01 15.64 -1.15
N ARG A 107 24.60 16.22 -2.27
CA ARG A 107 24.97 17.56 -2.74
C ARG A 107 23.73 18.27 -3.31
N PRO A 108 23.71 19.61 -3.40
CA PRO A 108 22.64 20.35 -4.07
C PRO A 108 22.20 19.74 -5.41
N GLY A 109 20.89 19.67 -5.60
CA GLY A 109 20.21 18.91 -6.66
C GLY A 109 19.99 17.43 -6.35
N GLY A 110 20.50 16.91 -5.24
CA GLY A 110 20.38 15.49 -4.88
C GLY A 110 18.94 15.03 -4.65
N PHE A 111 18.09 15.95 -4.17
CA PHE A 111 16.66 15.69 -3.95
C PHE A 111 15.80 16.08 -5.16
N GLY A 112 16.42 16.52 -6.26
CA GLY A 112 15.75 17.00 -7.46
C GLY A 112 15.06 18.34 -7.23
N GLU A 113 15.60 19.19 -6.37
CA GLU A 113 15.14 20.55 -6.12
C GLU A 113 15.50 21.52 -7.24
N ASN A 114 14.60 22.48 -7.48
CA ASN A 114 14.80 23.60 -8.37
C ASN A 114 15.52 24.74 -7.66
N LEU A 115 15.08 25.05 -6.43
CA LEU A 115 15.59 26.17 -5.65
C LEU A 115 16.32 25.64 -4.42
N VAL A 116 17.59 26.03 -4.31
CA VAL A 116 18.44 25.68 -3.17
C VAL A 116 18.58 26.89 -2.27
N THR A 117 18.27 26.71 -0.99
CA THR A 117 18.37 27.74 0.06
C THR A 117 19.13 27.17 1.27
N ALA A 118 19.61 27.99 2.20
CA ALA A 118 20.34 27.51 3.38
C ALA A 118 19.54 27.59 4.68
N ARG A 119 18.62 28.55 4.80
CA ARG A 119 17.93 28.89 6.05
C ARG A 119 16.46 28.51 6.01
N MET A 120 15.80 28.68 4.88
CA MET A 120 14.45 28.15 4.66
C MET A 120 14.49 26.61 4.76
N ASN A 121 13.66 26.04 5.62
CA ASN A 121 13.56 24.61 5.83
C ASN A 121 12.17 24.21 6.36
N GLU A 122 11.93 22.92 6.53
CA GLU A 122 10.62 22.37 6.87
C GLU A 122 10.09 22.83 8.24
N ARG A 123 10.98 23.30 9.12
CA ARG A 123 10.64 23.73 10.49
C ARG A 123 10.22 25.20 10.56
N ASN A 124 10.58 26.01 9.57
CA ASN A 124 10.28 27.45 9.56
C ASN A 124 9.48 27.90 8.34
N VAL A 125 9.33 27.04 7.32
CA VAL A 125 8.43 27.23 6.18
C VAL A 125 7.04 26.71 6.51
N CYS A 126 6.01 27.54 6.31
CA CYS A 126 4.62 27.18 6.57
C CYS A 126 3.84 26.97 5.27
N ILE A 127 2.82 26.11 5.34
CA ILE A 127 1.89 25.91 4.24
C ILE A 127 1.18 27.23 3.91
N GLY A 128 1.10 27.56 2.63
CA GLY A 128 0.47 28.81 2.17
C GLY A 128 1.31 30.07 2.35
N ASP A 129 2.54 29.99 2.86
CA ASP A 129 3.48 31.13 2.81
C ASP A 129 3.60 31.63 1.37
N VAL A 130 3.40 32.93 1.17
CA VAL A 130 3.62 33.61 -0.11
C VAL A 130 4.98 34.28 -0.05
N VAL A 131 5.81 34.03 -1.05
CA VAL A 131 7.17 34.56 -1.14
C VAL A 131 7.39 35.27 -2.48
N SER A 132 8.09 36.40 -2.44
CA SER A 132 8.61 37.06 -3.63
C SER A 132 10.04 36.61 -3.90
N VAL A 133 10.40 36.41 -5.17
CA VAL A 133 11.75 36.01 -5.57
C VAL A 133 12.31 37.02 -6.57
N GLY A 134 13.47 37.58 -6.25
CA GLY A 134 14.13 38.61 -7.05
C GLY A 134 13.26 39.86 -7.24
N ASP A 135 13.63 40.68 -8.22
CA ASP A 135 13.00 41.99 -8.46
C ASP A 135 11.97 41.96 -9.61
N ASP A 136 11.89 40.86 -10.36
CA ASP A 136 11.02 40.69 -11.55
C ASP A 136 9.56 40.37 -11.20
N GLY A 137 9.20 40.41 -9.91
CA GLY A 137 7.83 40.23 -9.45
C GLY A 137 7.36 38.77 -9.38
N LEU A 138 8.23 37.76 -9.51
CA LEU A 138 7.86 36.35 -9.31
C LEU A 138 7.24 36.16 -7.91
N LEU A 139 6.01 35.63 -7.85
CA LEU A 139 5.35 35.27 -6.59
C LEU A 139 5.05 33.78 -6.54
N LEU A 140 5.56 33.14 -5.50
CA LEU A 140 5.39 31.72 -5.23
C LEU A 140 4.58 31.53 -3.94
N GLN A 141 3.80 30.46 -3.86
CA GLN A 141 3.10 30.07 -2.63
C GLN A 141 3.42 28.63 -2.28
N VAL A 142 3.84 28.38 -1.04
CA VAL A 142 4.10 27.03 -0.52
C VAL A 142 2.82 26.21 -0.57
N SER A 143 2.85 25.09 -1.28
CA SER A 143 1.65 24.34 -1.65
C SER A 143 1.57 22.95 -1.01
N LEU A 144 2.71 22.27 -0.85
CA LEU A 144 2.77 20.87 -0.41
C LEU A 144 4.13 20.54 0.24
N PRO A 145 4.18 19.68 1.26
CA PRO A 145 5.39 18.94 1.58
C PRO A 145 5.78 18.05 0.40
N ARG A 146 7.08 17.96 0.08
CA ARG A 146 7.58 16.99 -0.91
C ARG A 146 7.26 15.58 -0.41
N GLN A 147 6.74 14.71 -1.29
CA GLN A 147 6.43 13.30 -0.99
C GLN A 147 7.44 12.35 -1.65
N PRO A 148 8.54 11.98 -0.97
CA PRO A 148 9.60 11.12 -1.50
C PRO A 148 9.07 9.84 -2.16
N CYS A 149 9.67 9.43 -3.27
CA CYS A 149 9.33 8.21 -4.00
C CYS A 149 10.59 7.35 -4.20
N PHE A 150 10.43 6.12 -4.71
CA PHE A 150 11.56 5.19 -4.93
C PHE A 150 12.69 5.77 -5.79
N LYS A 151 12.41 6.77 -6.66
CA LYS A 151 13.42 7.42 -7.49
C LYS A 151 14.55 8.03 -6.63
N LEU A 152 14.22 8.45 -5.41
CA LEU A 152 15.17 8.96 -4.43
C LEU A 152 16.10 7.85 -3.91
N ASN A 153 15.55 6.67 -3.61
CA ASN A 153 16.34 5.49 -3.21
C ASN A 153 17.40 5.21 -4.27
N HIS A 154 16.99 5.17 -5.53
CA HIS A 154 17.89 4.93 -6.66
C HIS A 154 18.94 6.05 -6.81
N ARG A 155 18.55 7.31 -6.67
CA ARG A 155 19.46 8.45 -6.80
C ARG A 155 20.59 8.43 -5.76
N PHE A 156 20.27 8.04 -4.53
CA PHE A 156 21.23 7.92 -3.43
C PHE A 156 21.85 6.52 -3.30
N GLN A 157 21.36 5.52 -4.06
CA GLN A 157 21.75 4.11 -3.95
C GLN A 157 21.58 3.58 -2.52
N LEU A 158 20.48 3.97 -1.88
CA LEU A 158 20.11 3.56 -0.52
C LEU A 158 18.72 2.92 -0.53
N LYS A 159 18.64 1.64 -0.14
CA LYS A 159 17.36 0.92 -0.03
C LYS A 159 16.50 1.59 1.04
N ASN A 160 15.19 1.69 0.79
CA ASN A 160 14.23 2.25 1.75
C ASN A 160 14.61 3.64 2.33
N PHE A 161 15.34 4.46 1.56
CA PHE A 161 15.78 5.79 2.00
C PHE A 161 14.67 6.84 2.04
N ALA A 162 13.79 6.84 1.03
CA ALA A 162 12.68 7.80 0.90
C ALA A 162 11.87 7.94 2.21
N PRO A 163 11.47 6.85 2.91
CA PRO A 163 10.86 6.92 4.23
C PRO A 163 11.63 7.72 5.29
N ASN A 164 12.96 7.65 5.31
CA ASN A 164 13.77 8.33 6.31
C ASN A 164 13.68 9.86 6.18
N THR A 165 13.49 10.37 4.97
CA THR A 165 13.41 11.81 4.73
C THR A 165 12.19 12.45 5.37
N TYR A 166 11.00 11.83 5.29
CA TYR A 166 9.84 12.35 6.02
C TYR A 166 9.90 11.99 7.51
N LYS A 167 10.49 10.85 7.91
CA LYS A 167 10.70 10.52 9.34
C LYS A 167 11.53 11.58 10.07
N LEU A 168 12.50 12.21 9.38
CA LEU A 168 13.36 13.26 9.92
C LEU A 168 12.91 14.69 9.53
N SER A 169 11.81 14.81 8.79
CA SER A 169 11.28 16.08 8.27
C SER A 169 12.31 16.86 7.42
N ARG A 170 13.03 16.15 6.55
CA ARG A 170 14.05 16.68 5.61
C ARG A 170 13.69 16.29 4.18
N THR A 171 12.50 16.66 3.74
CA THR A 171 11.89 16.28 2.45
C THR A 171 12.01 17.33 1.36
N GLY A 172 12.09 18.61 1.72
CA GLY A 172 11.75 19.74 0.87
C GLY A 172 10.25 20.00 0.82
N TRP A 173 9.87 20.97 0.01
CA TRP A 173 8.48 21.39 -0.22
C TRP A 173 8.30 21.93 -1.64
N TYR A 174 7.06 22.00 -2.08
CA TYR A 174 6.69 22.58 -3.35
C TYR A 174 6.11 23.98 -3.20
N TYR A 175 6.26 24.75 -4.27
CA TYR A 175 5.50 25.95 -4.52
C TYR A 175 4.56 25.78 -5.71
N ARG A 176 3.41 26.45 -5.64
CA ARG A 176 2.65 26.88 -6.80
C ARG A 176 3.03 28.31 -7.17
N VAL A 177 2.91 28.67 -8.44
CA VAL A 177 3.20 30.02 -8.93
C VAL A 177 1.91 30.85 -8.88
N LEU A 178 1.93 31.98 -8.18
CA LEU A 178 0.81 32.92 -8.14
C LEU A 178 0.93 34.02 -9.19
N ARG A 179 2.17 34.42 -9.51
CA ARG A 179 2.48 35.35 -10.59
C ARG A 179 3.78 34.92 -11.25
N GLU A 180 3.73 34.71 -12.57
CA GLU A 180 4.89 34.35 -13.38
C GLU A 180 5.97 35.44 -13.33
N GLY A 181 7.20 35.05 -13.64
CA GLY A 181 8.37 35.91 -13.58
C GLY A 181 9.62 35.13 -13.93
N SER A 182 10.76 35.50 -13.35
CA SER A 182 12.01 34.76 -13.56
C SER A 182 12.82 34.66 -12.28
N VAL A 183 13.76 33.72 -12.25
CA VAL A 183 14.66 33.48 -11.11
C VAL A 183 16.08 33.23 -11.60
N GLN A 184 17.06 33.73 -10.86
CA GLN A 184 18.48 33.41 -11.04
C GLN A 184 19.18 33.19 -9.69
N VAL A 185 20.41 32.68 -9.75
CA VAL A 185 21.27 32.56 -8.56
C VAL A 185 21.54 33.94 -7.96
N GLY A 186 21.50 34.04 -6.64
CA GLY A 186 21.71 35.27 -5.89
C GLY A 186 20.46 36.13 -5.67
N ASP A 187 19.33 35.79 -6.30
CA ASP A 187 18.06 36.47 -6.03
C ASP A 187 17.65 36.28 -4.56
N GLU A 188 17.16 37.36 -3.93
CA GLU A 188 16.57 37.28 -2.59
C GLU A 188 15.16 36.67 -2.67
N ILE A 189 14.89 35.70 -1.80
CA ILE A 189 13.55 35.14 -1.59
C ILE A 189 13.02 35.68 -0.26
N ARG A 190 11.89 36.40 -0.29
CA ARG A 190 11.33 37.12 0.87
C ARG A 190 9.93 36.65 1.19
N LEU A 191 9.62 36.47 2.47
CA LEU A 191 8.26 36.24 2.94
C LEU A 191 7.43 37.51 2.75
N VAL A 192 6.31 37.38 2.04
CA VAL A 192 5.35 38.45 1.79
C VAL A 192 4.10 38.29 2.66
N GLU A 193 3.61 37.06 2.79
CA GLU A 193 2.40 36.76 3.56
C GLU A 193 2.52 35.39 4.24
N ARG A 194 2.09 35.31 5.50
CA ARG A 194 1.94 34.06 6.25
C ARG A 194 0.57 33.99 6.90
N LYS A 195 -0.35 33.27 6.23
CA LYS A 195 -1.72 33.05 6.72
C LYS A 195 -1.82 31.93 7.76
N TRP A 196 -0.94 30.93 7.70
CA TRP A 196 -1.02 29.70 8.51
C TRP A 196 0.25 29.46 9.36
N PRO A 197 0.59 30.37 10.29
CA PRO A 197 1.87 30.36 10.99
C PRO A 197 2.12 29.12 11.88
N GLN A 198 1.06 28.41 12.26
CA GLN A 198 1.14 27.20 13.07
C GLN A 198 1.43 25.94 12.25
N TRP A 199 1.36 26.02 10.92
CA TRP A 199 1.39 24.88 10.01
C TRP A 199 2.68 24.82 9.20
N THR A 200 3.78 24.57 9.90
CA THR A 200 5.07 24.30 9.28
C THR A 200 5.01 23.02 8.43
N ILE A 201 5.86 22.91 7.42
CA ILE A 201 5.96 21.71 6.59
C ILE A 201 6.24 20.47 7.45
N GLU A 202 7.10 20.56 8.46
CA GLU A 202 7.35 19.50 9.43
C GLU A 202 6.07 19.08 10.16
N ARG A 203 5.25 20.04 10.62
CA ARG A 203 4.00 19.73 11.32
C ARG A 203 2.96 19.10 10.39
N ILE A 204 2.88 19.52 9.13
CA ILE A 204 2.02 18.83 8.15
C ILE A 204 2.49 17.37 7.98
N GLN A 205 3.80 17.15 7.86
CA GLN A 205 4.36 15.80 7.70
C GLN A 205 4.11 14.89 8.91
N GLU A 206 4.09 15.44 10.12
CA GLU A 206 3.73 14.71 11.34
C GLU A 206 2.39 13.98 11.17
N TYR A 207 1.35 14.69 10.75
CA TYR A 207 0.00 14.12 10.59
C TYR A 207 -0.18 13.40 9.25
N LEU A 208 0.62 13.74 8.25
CA LEU A 208 0.58 13.03 6.98
C LEU A 208 1.17 11.63 7.09
N HIS A 209 2.25 11.45 7.87
CA HIS A 209 3.05 10.22 7.87
C HIS A 209 3.15 9.49 9.21
N ARG A 210 3.18 10.20 10.35
CA ARG A 210 3.43 9.60 11.66
C ARG A 210 2.17 9.44 12.51
N LYS A 211 1.28 10.45 12.53
CA LYS A 211 0.04 10.48 13.32
C LYS A 211 -1.20 10.47 12.42
N GLN A 212 -1.33 9.44 11.59
CA GLN A 212 -2.39 9.38 10.57
C GLN A 212 -3.79 9.20 11.16
N ASP A 213 -3.91 8.64 12.37
CA ASP A 213 -5.18 8.36 13.03
C ASP A 213 -5.67 9.49 13.95
N ASP A 214 -4.97 10.63 13.99
CA ASP A 214 -5.40 11.81 14.76
C ASP A 214 -6.58 12.50 14.05
N GLU A 215 -7.81 12.15 14.46
CA GLU A 215 -9.04 12.63 13.83
C GLU A 215 -9.18 14.15 13.88
N ALA A 216 -8.85 14.78 15.00
CA ALA A 216 -8.96 16.23 15.18
C ALA A 216 -8.04 16.98 14.20
N MET A 217 -6.80 16.50 14.07
CA MET A 217 -5.82 17.10 13.17
C MET A 217 -6.15 16.81 11.70
N ASN A 218 -6.66 15.61 11.39
CA ASN A 218 -7.17 15.30 10.05
C ASN A 218 -8.31 16.27 9.65
N GLU A 219 -9.24 16.58 10.56
CA GLU A 219 -10.33 17.54 10.31
C GLU A 219 -9.82 18.96 10.08
N GLU A 220 -8.90 19.46 10.91
CA GLU A 220 -8.33 20.80 10.75
C GLU A 220 -7.56 20.93 9.42
N LEU A 221 -6.68 19.97 9.13
CA LEU A 221 -5.84 19.96 7.93
C LEU A 221 -6.64 19.80 6.64
N SER A 222 -7.79 19.11 6.69
CA SER A 222 -8.69 18.98 5.54
C SER A 222 -9.29 20.31 5.07
N LYS A 223 -9.32 21.32 5.95
CA LYS A 223 -9.93 22.63 5.72
C LYS A 223 -8.94 23.70 5.25
N ILE A 224 -7.64 23.41 5.23
CA ILE A 224 -6.62 24.36 4.76
C ILE A 224 -6.69 24.47 3.23
N ASP A 225 -7.15 25.63 2.75
CA ASP A 225 -7.33 25.92 1.32
C ASP A 225 -6.01 25.93 0.54
N ALA A 226 -4.95 26.45 1.17
CA ALA A 226 -3.61 26.55 0.61
C ALA A 226 -2.88 25.19 0.48
N LEU A 227 -3.34 24.15 1.17
CA LEU A 227 -2.77 22.81 1.06
C LEU A 227 -3.21 22.17 -0.26
N GLY A 228 -2.23 21.78 -1.08
CA GLY A 228 -2.47 21.22 -2.40
C GLY A 228 -3.35 19.96 -2.38
N ALA A 229 -4.00 19.69 -3.51
CA ALA A 229 -5.11 18.74 -3.60
C ALA A 229 -4.75 17.31 -3.14
N GLU A 230 -3.52 16.87 -3.38
CA GLU A 230 -3.05 15.54 -2.98
C GLU A 230 -3.04 15.37 -1.45
N ALA A 231 -2.32 16.23 -0.73
CA ALA A 231 -2.20 16.13 0.73
C ALA A 231 -3.53 16.44 1.41
N ARG A 232 -4.25 17.49 0.98
CA ARG A 232 -5.57 17.82 1.51
C ARG A 232 -6.56 16.67 1.29
N GLY A 233 -6.53 16.06 0.11
CA GLY A 233 -7.36 14.90 -0.23
C GLY A 233 -7.08 13.68 0.65
N ALA A 234 -5.83 13.46 1.09
CA ALA A 234 -5.50 12.40 2.05
C ALA A 234 -6.19 12.64 3.41
N PHE A 235 -6.16 13.87 3.91
CA PHE A 235 -6.85 14.25 5.15
C PHE A 235 -8.38 14.12 5.01
N CYS A 236 -8.98 14.64 3.93
CA CYS A 236 -10.42 14.50 3.68
C CYS A 236 -10.86 13.03 3.66
N LYS A 237 -10.09 12.13 3.04
CA LYS A 237 -10.38 10.69 3.01
C LYS A 237 -10.34 10.06 4.40
N ARG A 238 -9.39 10.47 5.25
CA ARG A 238 -9.29 9.98 6.63
C ARG A 238 -10.46 10.44 7.48
N VAL A 239 -10.87 11.72 7.36
CA VAL A 239 -12.07 12.26 8.02
C VAL A 239 -13.31 11.46 7.60
N ALA A 240 -13.55 11.31 6.30
CA ALA A 240 -14.69 10.54 5.79
C ALA A 240 -14.70 9.08 6.29
N LYS A 241 -13.52 8.44 6.35
CA LYS A 241 -13.37 7.08 6.90
C LYS A 241 -13.72 7.02 8.40
N ALA A 242 -13.26 8.00 9.18
CA ALA A 242 -13.55 8.09 10.62
C ALA A 242 -15.06 8.32 10.87
N GLU A 243 -15.69 9.22 10.12
CA GLU A 243 -17.14 9.46 10.19
C GLU A 243 -17.94 8.21 9.82
N ALA A 244 -17.55 7.51 8.76
CA ALA A 244 -18.18 6.25 8.36
C ALA A 244 -18.04 5.19 9.46
N LYS A 245 -16.87 5.10 10.10
CA LYS A 245 -16.64 4.18 11.23
C LYS A 245 -17.52 4.54 12.43
N LYS A 246 -17.63 5.82 12.80
CA LYS A 246 -18.51 6.29 13.89
C LYS A 246 -19.98 6.02 13.60
N LYS A 247 -20.45 6.26 12.37
CA LYS A 247 -21.82 5.93 11.94
C LYS A 247 -22.11 4.45 12.07
N ARG A 248 -21.19 3.57 11.62
CA ARG A 248 -21.32 2.11 11.77
C ARG A 248 -21.36 1.67 13.23
N ALA A 249 -20.50 2.25 14.07
CA ALA A 249 -20.45 1.94 15.51
C ALA A 249 -21.70 2.43 16.27
N ALA A 250 -22.32 3.53 15.83
CA ALA A 250 -23.55 4.06 16.42
C ALA A 250 -24.78 3.20 16.07
N THR A 251 -24.79 2.54 14.90
CA THR A 251 -25.82 1.58 14.48
C THR A 251 -25.50 0.15 14.92
N ALA A 252 -25.07 -0.05 16.17
CA ALA A 252 -24.63 -1.35 16.70
C ALA A 252 -25.75 -2.41 16.75
N ALA A 253 -26.03 -2.98 15.57
CA ALA A 253 -26.59 -4.27 15.25
C ALA A 253 -26.29 -4.49 13.75
N THR A 254 -25.03 -4.68 13.36
CA THR A 254 -24.74 -5.04 11.97
C THR A 254 -23.66 -6.11 11.90
N ARG A 255 -24.15 -7.35 11.77
CA ARG A 255 -23.53 -8.42 10.97
C ARG A 255 -22.75 -7.80 9.82
N GLU A 256 -21.57 -8.34 9.50
CA GLU A 256 -20.93 -8.04 8.22
C GLU A 256 -21.98 -8.27 7.11
N PRO A 257 -22.42 -7.24 6.38
CA PRO A 257 -23.55 -7.41 5.49
C PRO A 257 -23.07 -8.22 4.30
N TRP A 258 -23.36 -9.51 4.34
CA TRP A 258 -23.35 -10.38 3.18
C TRP A 258 -24.25 -9.73 2.13
N ARG A 259 -23.67 -9.40 0.99
CA ARG A 259 -24.37 -8.79 -0.14
C ARG A 259 -24.64 -9.85 -1.18
N ASP A 260 -25.78 -9.76 -1.82
CA ASP A 260 -26.14 -10.67 -2.90
C ASP A 260 -25.46 -10.22 -4.20
N TYR A 261 -24.76 -11.15 -4.83
CA TYR A 261 -24.17 -10.98 -6.16
C TYR A 261 -24.71 -12.05 -7.08
N GLN A 262 -25.06 -11.66 -8.29
CA GLN A 262 -25.44 -12.59 -9.35
C GLN A 262 -24.19 -13.09 -10.08
N LEU A 263 -24.11 -14.40 -10.30
CA LEU A 263 -23.12 -15.01 -11.18
C LEU A 263 -23.49 -14.73 -12.63
N VAL A 264 -22.84 -13.75 -13.25
CA VAL A 264 -23.16 -13.30 -14.62
C VAL A 264 -22.33 -13.99 -15.70
N GLU A 265 -21.16 -14.52 -15.34
CA GLU A 265 -20.32 -15.28 -16.26
C GLU A 265 -19.60 -16.43 -15.55
N LYS A 266 -19.55 -17.59 -16.20
CA LYS A 266 -18.76 -18.74 -15.77
C LYS A 266 -18.04 -19.33 -16.97
N LYS A 267 -16.71 -19.39 -16.90
CA LYS A 267 -15.84 -19.89 -17.99
C LYS A 267 -14.80 -20.85 -17.45
N MET A 268 -14.66 -22.02 -18.07
CA MET A 268 -13.51 -22.90 -17.81
C MET A 268 -12.27 -22.29 -18.45
N GLN A 269 -11.30 -21.91 -17.61
CA GLN A 269 -10.01 -21.35 -18.05
C GLN A 269 -9.03 -22.47 -18.40
N THR A 270 -9.09 -23.56 -17.64
CA THR A 270 -8.36 -24.82 -17.88
C THR A 270 -9.24 -25.99 -17.44
N ALA A 271 -8.79 -27.23 -17.61
CA ALA A 271 -9.51 -28.40 -17.09
C ALA A 271 -9.71 -28.37 -15.56
N ARG A 272 -8.89 -27.59 -14.83
CA ARG A 272 -8.90 -27.53 -13.36
C ARG A 272 -9.16 -26.13 -12.80
N VAL A 273 -9.36 -25.12 -13.64
CA VAL A 273 -9.59 -23.74 -13.20
C VAL A 273 -10.83 -23.17 -13.87
N VAL A 274 -11.76 -22.67 -13.05
CA VAL A 274 -12.94 -21.93 -13.51
C VAL A 274 -12.78 -20.46 -13.14
N SER A 275 -13.19 -19.56 -14.03
CA SER A 275 -13.39 -18.15 -13.71
C SER A 275 -14.86 -17.82 -13.57
N LEU A 276 -15.19 -17.02 -12.55
CA LEU A 276 -16.54 -16.56 -12.27
C LEU A 276 -16.56 -15.03 -12.27
N VAL A 277 -17.55 -14.40 -12.89
CA VAL A 277 -17.80 -12.96 -12.78
C VAL A 277 -19.05 -12.76 -11.94
N LEU A 278 -18.91 -12.02 -10.85
CA LEU A 278 -19.98 -11.69 -9.91
C LEU A 278 -20.33 -10.22 -10.05
N GLU A 279 -21.63 -9.92 -10.10
CA GLU A 279 -22.15 -8.56 -10.20
C GLU A 279 -23.13 -8.28 -9.05
N ALA A 280 -22.95 -7.17 -8.34
CA ALA A 280 -23.72 -6.80 -7.17
C ALA A 280 -25.18 -6.56 -7.57
N ILE A 281 -26.10 -7.20 -6.86
CA ILE A 281 -27.53 -6.90 -7.02
C ILE A 281 -27.78 -5.59 -6.26
N SER A 282 -27.99 -4.51 -7.01
CA SER A 282 -28.30 -3.20 -6.41
C SER A 282 -29.56 -3.30 -5.52
N PRO A 283 -29.65 -2.58 -4.38
CA PRO A 283 -30.84 -2.63 -3.49
C PRO A 283 -32.17 -2.14 -4.10
N SER A 284 -32.25 -1.91 -5.40
CA SER A 284 -33.39 -1.30 -6.09
C SER A 284 -34.13 -2.24 -7.05
N GLN A 285 -33.88 -3.55 -7.04
CA GLN A 285 -34.63 -4.50 -7.88
C GLN A 285 -35.71 -5.31 -7.15
N SER A 286 -36.00 -4.98 -5.88
CA SER A 286 -37.18 -5.48 -5.16
C SER A 286 -38.08 -4.32 -4.72
N ASN A 287 -38.76 -3.70 -5.70
CA ASN A 287 -40.12 -3.14 -5.61
C ASN A 287 -40.41 -2.31 -6.88
N ALA A 288 -41.53 -2.63 -7.52
CA ALA A 288 -41.95 -2.06 -8.80
C ALA A 288 -42.38 -0.58 -8.70
N ALA A 289 -42.25 0.10 -9.85
CA ALA A 289 -43.01 1.28 -10.31
C ALA A 289 -43.02 2.56 -9.45
N GLY A 290 -42.57 3.67 -10.05
CA GLY A 290 -42.97 5.02 -9.62
C GLY A 290 -41.88 6.09 -9.71
N ASP A 291 -42.10 7.02 -10.65
CA ASP A 291 -41.66 8.42 -10.70
C ASP A 291 -40.17 8.81 -10.70
N GLY A 292 -39.81 9.49 -11.80
CA GLY A 292 -39.55 10.93 -11.71
C GLY A 292 -38.09 11.36 -11.58
N ASP A 293 -37.55 11.85 -12.70
CA ASP A 293 -36.43 12.79 -12.85
C ASP A 293 -35.60 13.08 -11.59
N LYS A 294 -34.49 12.35 -11.44
CA LYS A 294 -33.33 12.80 -10.69
C LYS A 294 -32.13 12.87 -11.62
N GLU A 295 -31.61 14.08 -11.73
CA GLU A 295 -30.38 14.46 -12.40
C GLU A 295 -29.25 13.47 -12.10
N PRO A 296 -28.44 13.05 -13.09
CA PRO A 296 -27.46 11.99 -12.90
C PRO A 296 -26.38 12.46 -11.91
N GLN A 297 -26.47 11.98 -10.67
CA GLN A 297 -25.37 12.06 -9.72
C GLN A 297 -24.11 11.52 -10.41
N ARG A 298 -23.04 12.32 -10.45
CA ARG A 298 -21.72 11.87 -10.93
C ARG A 298 -21.40 10.54 -10.24
N LYS A 299 -21.47 9.43 -10.99
CA LYS A 299 -21.00 8.11 -10.51
C LYS A 299 -19.54 8.31 -10.10
N GLU A 300 -19.25 8.23 -8.79
CA GLU A 300 -17.89 8.12 -8.32
C GLU A 300 -17.24 6.94 -9.06
N LYS A 301 -16.08 7.19 -9.67
CA LYS A 301 -15.36 6.18 -10.44
C LYS A 301 -14.94 5.09 -9.45
N GLU A 302 -15.58 3.92 -9.54
CA GLU A 302 -15.33 2.82 -8.61
C GLU A 302 -13.85 2.40 -8.61
N LYS A 303 -13.35 2.05 -7.43
CA LYS A 303 -11.94 1.73 -7.23
C LYS A 303 -11.66 0.29 -7.68
N PRO A 304 -10.59 0.06 -8.49
CA PRO A 304 -10.14 -1.29 -8.81
C PRO A 304 -9.72 -2.09 -7.56
N LEU A 305 -10.07 -3.38 -7.54
CA LEU A 305 -9.78 -4.33 -6.46
C LEU A 305 -8.42 -5.02 -6.65
N VAL A 306 -7.35 -4.22 -6.71
CA VAL A 306 -5.97 -4.74 -6.88
C VAL A 306 -5.49 -5.41 -5.58
N GLY A 307 -4.99 -6.64 -5.69
CA GLY A 307 -4.45 -7.40 -4.54
C GLY A 307 -5.53 -7.79 -3.53
N ALA A 308 -6.79 -7.88 -3.98
CA ALA A 308 -7.93 -8.16 -3.11
C ALA A 308 -8.41 -9.60 -3.17
N HIS A 309 -9.14 -10.00 -2.14
CA HIS A 309 -9.91 -11.24 -2.08
C HIS A 309 -11.33 -10.98 -1.62
N ALA A 310 -12.23 -11.86 -2.05
CA ALA A 310 -13.64 -11.84 -1.69
C ALA A 310 -13.99 -13.11 -0.91
N ARG A 311 -14.73 -12.94 0.19
CA ARG A 311 -15.34 -14.05 0.93
C ARG A 311 -16.67 -14.41 0.29
N ILE A 312 -16.83 -15.65 -0.12
CA ILE A 312 -18.02 -16.17 -0.78
C ILE A 312 -18.66 -17.20 0.13
N ARG A 313 -19.91 -16.96 0.53
CA ARG A 313 -20.74 -17.95 1.19
C ARG A 313 -21.49 -18.76 0.13
N LEU A 314 -21.25 -20.05 0.16
CA LEU A 314 -21.84 -21.03 -0.75
C LEU A 314 -23.15 -21.57 -0.18
N PRO A 315 -24.11 -21.97 -1.01
CA PRO A 315 -25.39 -22.54 -0.56
C PRO A 315 -25.25 -23.82 0.29
N ASN A 316 -24.12 -24.51 0.24
CA ASN A 316 -23.83 -25.66 1.10
C ASN A 316 -23.32 -25.26 2.50
N GLY A 317 -23.40 -23.98 2.87
CA GLY A 317 -22.99 -23.44 4.17
C GLY A 317 -21.50 -23.12 4.30
N LEU A 318 -20.68 -23.47 3.30
CA LEU A 318 -19.25 -23.19 3.33
C LEU A 318 -18.96 -21.73 2.98
N VAL A 319 -18.02 -21.13 3.70
CA VAL A 319 -17.44 -19.82 3.32
C VAL A 319 -16.04 -20.04 2.77
N ARG A 320 -15.75 -19.48 1.59
CA ARG A 320 -14.42 -19.58 0.96
C ARG A 320 -13.95 -18.23 0.48
N THR A 321 -12.65 -18.02 0.62
CA THR A 321 -11.97 -16.80 0.18
C THR A 321 -11.28 -17.07 -1.14
N TYR A 322 -11.48 -16.20 -2.12
CA TYR A 322 -10.82 -16.29 -3.43
C TYR A 322 -10.25 -14.94 -3.83
N SER A 323 -9.06 -14.92 -4.41
CA SER A 323 -8.47 -13.70 -4.96
C SER A 323 -9.30 -13.17 -6.11
N VAL A 324 -9.50 -11.86 -6.08
CA VAL A 324 -10.09 -11.08 -7.16
C VAL A 324 -9.01 -10.89 -8.23
N VAL A 325 -9.28 -11.41 -9.42
CA VAL A 325 -8.37 -11.25 -10.56
C VAL A 325 -8.60 -9.94 -11.29
N ASP A 326 -9.82 -9.40 -11.27
CA ASP A 326 -10.17 -8.12 -11.90
C ASP A 326 -11.47 -7.54 -11.35
N GLY A 327 -11.67 -6.24 -11.56
CA GLY A 327 -12.94 -5.54 -11.34
C GLY A 327 -12.97 -4.61 -10.12
N THR A 328 -14.20 -4.27 -9.71
CA THR A 328 -14.53 -3.32 -8.65
C THR A 328 -15.51 -3.94 -7.66
N GLU A 329 -15.90 -3.20 -6.61
CA GLU A 329 -16.88 -3.71 -5.65
C GLU A 329 -18.23 -4.05 -6.30
N SER A 330 -18.66 -3.36 -7.36
CA SER A 330 -19.92 -3.69 -8.04
C SER A 330 -19.84 -4.90 -8.97
N ARG A 331 -18.66 -5.17 -9.56
CA ARG A 331 -18.48 -6.27 -10.49
C ARG A 331 -17.04 -6.74 -10.50
N PHE A 332 -16.80 -8.00 -10.18
CA PHE A 332 -15.45 -8.56 -10.10
C PHE A 332 -15.36 -9.99 -10.60
N GLN A 333 -14.15 -10.39 -10.99
CA GLN A 333 -13.83 -11.72 -11.48
C GLN A 333 -12.98 -12.49 -10.46
N LEU A 334 -13.28 -13.78 -10.30
CA LEU A 334 -12.52 -14.73 -9.49
C LEU A 334 -11.88 -15.80 -10.38
N GLY A 335 -10.72 -16.31 -9.98
CA GLY A 335 -10.10 -17.50 -10.56
C GLY A 335 -9.99 -18.61 -9.52
N ILE A 336 -10.61 -19.77 -9.78
CA ILE A 336 -10.82 -20.81 -8.78
C ILE A 336 -10.30 -22.15 -9.29
N ALA A 337 -9.23 -22.64 -8.67
CA ALA A 337 -8.75 -24.00 -8.92
C ALA A 337 -9.64 -25.03 -8.23
N LEU A 338 -9.85 -26.16 -8.90
CA LEU A 338 -10.47 -27.34 -8.33
C LEU A 338 -9.48 -27.98 -7.36
N ALA A 339 -9.89 -28.18 -6.10
CA ALA A 339 -9.08 -28.94 -5.16
C ALA A 339 -9.15 -30.43 -5.51
N GLU A 340 -8.04 -31.15 -5.34
CA GLU A 340 -7.99 -32.61 -5.47
C GLU A 340 -8.87 -33.27 -4.37
N ASP A 341 -9.06 -34.59 -4.41
CA ASP A 341 -10.09 -35.36 -3.69
C ASP A 341 -10.15 -35.21 -2.15
N LYS A 342 -9.28 -34.40 -1.53
CA LYS A 342 -9.26 -34.03 -0.11
C LYS A 342 -9.84 -32.65 0.21
N GLY A 343 -10.37 -31.92 -0.77
CA GLY A 343 -10.94 -30.59 -0.56
C GLY A 343 -12.24 -30.62 0.26
N ARG A 344 -12.47 -29.60 1.11
CA ARG A 344 -13.70 -29.42 1.90
C ARG A 344 -14.99 -29.16 1.06
N GLY A 345 -14.98 -29.39 -0.25
CA GLY A 345 -16.16 -29.31 -1.14
C GLY A 345 -16.48 -27.94 -1.78
N GLY A 346 -15.89 -26.84 -1.31
CA GLY A 346 -16.23 -25.49 -1.78
C GLY A 346 -15.88 -25.22 -3.25
N SER A 347 -14.65 -25.51 -3.66
CA SER A 347 -14.22 -25.36 -5.06
C SER A 347 -14.96 -26.32 -5.99
N ALA A 348 -15.18 -27.57 -5.56
CA ALA A 348 -15.99 -28.55 -6.30
C ALA A 348 -17.43 -28.05 -6.56
N TYR A 349 -18.06 -27.39 -5.59
CA TYR A 349 -19.38 -26.78 -5.78
C TYR A 349 -19.36 -25.71 -6.87
N LEU A 350 -18.41 -24.78 -6.81
CA LEU A 350 -18.31 -23.70 -7.81
C LEU A 350 -17.99 -24.21 -9.22
N HIS A 351 -17.23 -25.31 -9.32
CA HIS A 351 -16.95 -25.97 -10.59
C HIS A 351 -18.19 -26.73 -11.13
N ARG A 352 -18.82 -27.56 -10.32
CA ARG A 352 -19.80 -28.56 -10.79
C ARG A 352 -21.25 -28.10 -10.67
N ALA A 353 -21.61 -27.38 -9.60
CA ALA A 353 -22.98 -27.04 -9.26
C ALA A 353 -23.36 -25.60 -9.65
N ALA A 354 -22.51 -24.61 -9.39
CA ALA A 354 -22.84 -23.21 -9.69
C ALA A 354 -23.14 -22.98 -11.19
N ARG A 355 -24.13 -22.14 -11.49
CA ARG A 355 -24.60 -21.78 -12.83
C ARG A 355 -24.74 -20.27 -12.98
N VAL A 356 -24.60 -19.78 -14.21
CA VAL A 356 -24.92 -18.38 -14.53
C VAL A 356 -26.38 -18.12 -14.16
N GLY A 357 -26.63 -17.00 -13.47
CA GLY A 357 -27.91 -16.63 -12.89
C GLY A 357 -28.01 -16.90 -11.38
N ASP A 358 -27.19 -17.79 -10.82
CA ASP A 358 -27.18 -18.07 -9.39
C ASP A 358 -26.83 -16.82 -8.57
N VAL A 359 -27.45 -16.68 -7.40
CA VAL A 359 -27.13 -15.63 -6.44
C VAL A 359 -26.22 -16.21 -5.36
N LEU A 360 -25.06 -15.58 -5.18
CA LEU A 360 -24.08 -15.93 -4.15
C LEU A 360 -23.93 -14.76 -3.17
N GLN A 361 -23.70 -15.09 -1.91
CA GLN A 361 -23.47 -14.09 -0.87
C GLN A 361 -21.99 -13.76 -0.77
N VAL A 362 -21.65 -12.48 -0.89
CA VAL A 362 -20.29 -11.95 -0.81
C VAL A 362 -20.13 -11.15 0.48
N GLY A 363 -19.18 -11.54 1.32
CA GLY A 363 -18.77 -10.84 2.54
C GLY A 363 -17.76 -9.73 2.24
N GLY A 364 -17.00 -9.30 3.25
CA GLY A 364 -15.99 -8.26 3.09
C GLY A 364 -14.98 -8.58 1.99
N ILE A 365 -14.85 -7.65 1.04
CA ILE A 365 -13.77 -7.64 0.05
C ILE A 365 -12.62 -6.87 0.66
N THR A 366 -11.46 -7.52 0.80
CA THR A 366 -10.30 -6.93 1.48
C THR A 366 -9.10 -6.93 0.56
N ALA A 367 -8.35 -5.83 0.52
CA ALA A 367 -7.09 -5.70 -0.22
C ALA A 367 -5.90 -5.86 0.73
N ASP A 368 -5.48 -7.10 0.94
CA ASP A 368 -4.37 -7.44 1.84
C ASP A 368 -3.01 -7.28 1.16
N VAL A 369 -2.93 -7.52 -0.15
CA VAL A 369 -1.69 -7.36 -0.89
C VAL A 369 -1.51 -5.91 -1.33
N LYS A 370 -0.65 -5.18 -0.62
CA LYS A 370 -0.36 -3.77 -0.93
C LYS A 370 0.86 -3.67 -1.85
N PRO A 371 0.78 -2.93 -2.96
CA PRO A 371 1.95 -2.62 -3.78
C PRO A 371 2.99 -1.84 -2.96
N ALA A 372 4.22 -2.35 -2.93
CA ALA A 372 5.36 -1.70 -2.29
C ALA A 372 5.83 -0.48 -3.10
N SER A 373 5.31 0.71 -2.76
CA SER A 373 5.56 1.94 -3.50
C SER A 373 7.02 2.44 -3.48
N MET A 374 7.83 1.92 -2.55
CA MET A 374 9.25 2.28 -2.38
C MET A 374 10.21 1.36 -3.16
N ALA A 375 9.71 0.25 -3.70
CA ALA A 375 10.48 -0.63 -4.55
C ALA A 375 10.55 -0.09 -5.98
N SER A 376 11.68 -0.32 -6.65
CA SER A 376 11.82 -0.03 -8.09
C SER A 376 11.60 -1.27 -8.94
N ASN A 377 11.80 -2.46 -8.35
CA ASN A 377 11.65 -3.76 -8.99
C ASN A 377 10.61 -4.59 -8.23
N HIS A 378 9.64 -5.16 -8.93
CA HIS A 378 8.59 -5.99 -8.35
C HIS A 378 8.69 -7.40 -8.88
N ILE A 379 9.05 -8.33 -8.00
CA ILE A 379 9.29 -9.74 -8.36
C ILE A 379 8.15 -10.58 -7.81
N PHE A 380 7.34 -11.14 -8.69
CA PHE A 380 6.24 -12.03 -8.33
C PHE A 380 6.69 -13.47 -8.55
N ILE A 381 6.54 -14.32 -7.54
CA ILE A 381 6.82 -15.76 -7.60
C ILE A 381 5.49 -16.48 -7.36
N ALA A 382 4.95 -17.10 -8.40
CA ALA A 382 3.66 -17.76 -8.40
C ALA A 382 3.78 -19.27 -8.67
N GLY A 383 3.00 -20.08 -7.96
CA GLY A 383 2.85 -21.52 -8.22
C GLY A 383 1.41 -21.87 -8.54
N GLY A 384 1.15 -22.40 -9.74
CA GLY A 384 -0.19 -22.83 -10.18
C GLY A 384 -1.21 -21.70 -10.10
N ILE A 385 -2.31 -21.92 -9.37
CA ILE A 385 -3.37 -20.92 -9.17
C ILE A 385 -2.91 -19.71 -8.36
N GLY A 386 -1.74 -19.80 -7.71
CA GLY A 386 -1.06 -18.71 -7.00
C GLY A 386 -1.06 -17.37 -7.75
N VAL A 387 -1.04 -17.43 -9.09
CA VAL A 387 -1.02 -16.27 -9.98
C VAL A 387 -2.21 -15.33 -9.78
N THR A 388 -3.37 -15.81 -9.33
CA THR A 388 -4.59 -15.00 -9.20
C THR A 388 -4.46 -13.88 -8.17
N ALA A 389 -3.62 -14.04 -7.14
CA ALA A 389 -3.30 -12.98 -6.19
C ALA A 389 -2.59 -11.78 -6.85
N PHE A 390 -1.90 -12.03 -7.98
CA PHE A 390 -0.95 -11.09 -8.55
C PHE A 390 -1.32 -10.53 -9.91
N LEU A 391 -2.26 -11.14 -10.66
CA LEU A 391 -2.63 -10.67 -12.02
C LEU A 391 -2.99 -9.18 -12.05
N ALA A 392 -3.90 -8.73 -11.18
CA ALA A 392 -4.29 -7.32 -11.10
C ALA A 392 -3.13 -6.41 -10.68
N MET A 393 -2.20 -6.91 -9.85
CA MET A 393 -1.04 -6.15 -9.41
C MET A 393 0.01 -5.98 -10.52
N VAL A 394 0.31 -7.06 -11.24
CA VAL A 394 1.22 -7.06 -12.39
C VAL A 394 0.70 -6.10 -13.45
N GLU A 395 -0.59 -6.19 -13.79
CA GLU A 395 -1.22 -5.29 -14.75
C GLU A 395 -1.16 -3.83 -14.30
N ARG A 396 -1.52 -3.56 -13.03
CA ARG A 396 -1.45 -2.20 -12.49
C ARG A 396 -0.03 -1.65 -12.49
N ALA A 397 0.95 -2.43 -12.06
CA ALA A 397 2.34 -2.02 -12.02
C ALA A 397 2.88 -1.68 -13.43
N ARG A 398 2.52 -2.49 -14.44
CA ARG A 398 2.83 -2.18 -15.85
C ARG A 398 2.14 -0.91 -16.33
N SER A 399 0.87 -0.71 -15.98
CA SER A 399 0.10 0.48 -16.39
C SER A 399 0.67 1.81 -15.84
N ILE A 400 1.58 1.75 -14.88
CA ILE A 400 2.30 2.92 -14.33
C ILE A 400 3.82 2.79 -14.52
N HIS A 401 4.23 1.95 -15.47
CA HIS A 401 5.62 1.76 -15.91
C HIS A 401 6.58 1.28 -14.80
N LEU A 402 6.11 0.62 -13.75
CA LEU A 402 6.98 -0.04 -12.78
C LEU A 402 7.63 -1.28 -13.40
N GLN A 403 8.85 -1.59 -12.96
CA GLN A 403 9.57 -2.77 -13.44
C GLN A 403 9.03 -4.03 -12.74
N VAL A 404 8.56 -4.98 -13.53
CA VAL A 404 7.88 -6.19 -13.04
C VAL A 404 8.50 -7.43 -13.67
N THR A 405 8.64 -8.48 -12.87
CA THR A 405 8.91 -9.84 -13.35
C THR A 405 8.02 -10.82 -12.61
N LEU A 406 7.30 -11.67 -13.35
CA LEU A 406 6.49 -12.77 -12.85
C LEU A 406 7.17 -14.10 -13.18
N HIS A 407 7.76 -14.72 -12.17
CA HIS A 407 8.19 -16.12 -12.20
C HIS A 407 6.99 -17.01 -11.87
N TRP A 408 6.56 -17.85 -12.82
CA TRP A 408 5.35 -18.64 -12.67
C TRP A 408 5.56 -20.10 -13.03
N ALA A 409 5.41 -20.99 -12.05
CA ALA A 409 5.52 -22.43 -12.27
C ALA A 409 4.13 -23.09 -12.43
N VAL A 410 3.97 -23.90 -13.46
CA VAL A 410 2.75 -24.67 -13.75
C VAL A 410 3.09 -26.15 -14.04
N ARG A 411 2.11 -27.05 -13.93
CA ARG A 411 2.33 -28.48 -14.24
C ARG A 411 2.52 -28.70 -15.73
N SER A 412 1.62 -28.16 -16.56
CA SER A 412 1.75 -28.11 -18.01
C SER A 412 1.50 -26.68 -18.52
N ALA A 413 2.40 -26.13 -19.33
CA ALA A 413 2.18 -24.80 -19.92
C ALA A 413 1.05 -24.79 -20.95
N GLU A 414 0.71 -25.95 -21.51
CA GLU A 414 -0.39 -26.11 -22.46
C GLU A 414 -1.74 -26.14 -21.73
N GLU A 415 -1.81 -26.91 -20.64
CA GLU A 415 -3.08 -27.24 -19.98
C GLU A 415 -3.38 -26.39 -18.74
N ASP A 416 -2.37 -25.90 -18.01
CA ASP A 416 -2.53 -25.34 -16.67
C ASP A 416 -2.26 -23.82 -16.58
N VAL A 417 -2.35 -23.11 -17.71
CA VAL A 417 -2.21 -21.64 -17.77
C VAL A 417 -3.60 -21.00 -17.85
N PRO A 418 -4.25 -20.66 -16.71
CA PRO A 418 -5.49 -19.89 -16.74
C PRO A 418 -5.23 -18.44 -17.18
N PHE A 419 -6.25 -17.78 -17.72
CA PHE A 419 -6.17 -16.39 -18.17
C PHE A 419 -5.06 -16.13 -19.21
N ARG A 420 -4.81 -17.11 -20.09
CA ARG A 420 -3.71 -17.08 -21.08
C ARG A 420 -3.66 -15.76 -21.88
N ASP A 421 -4.80 -15.29 -22.38
CA ASP A 421 -4.87 -14.05 -23.17
C ASP A 421 -4.39 -12.83 -22.38
N ARG A 422 -4.74 -12.76 -21.10
CA ARG A 422 -4.34 -11.67 -20.20
C ARG A 422 -2.85 -11.73 -19.87
N VAL A 423 -2.33 -12.93 -19.60
CA VAL A 423 -0.90 -13.12 -19.34
C VAL A 423 -0.08 -12.85 -20.60
N ALA A 424 -0.57 -13.22 -21.78
CA ALA A 424 0.08 -12.90 -23.05
C ALA A 424 0.12 -11.38 -23.31
N ALA A 425 -0.92 -10.65 -22.92
CA ALA A 425 -0.93 -9.19 -23.00
C ALA A 425 0.16 -8.53 -22.12
N PHE A 426 0.67 -9.23 -21.09
CA PHE A 426 1.81 -8.73 -20.32
C PHE A 426 3.11 -8.64 -21.12
N ASP A 427 3.23 -9.35 -22.24
CA ASP A 427 4.41 -9.34 -23.11
C ASP A 427 4.11 -8.70 -24.49
N ALA A 428 2.88 -8.20 -24.74
CA ALA A 428 2.41 -7.81 -26.07
C ALA A 428 2.68 -6.35 -26.50
N GLU A 429 3.14 -5.48 -25.60
CA GLU A 429 3.51 -4.08 -25.92
C GLU A 429 5.04 -3.89 -25.78
N GLY A 430 5.75 -3.78 -26.91
CA GLY A 430 7.16 -3.33 -27.13
C GLY A 430 8.22 -3.64 -26.05
N ASP A 431 9.31 -4.35 -26.31
CA ASP A 431 10.30 -4.08 -27.36
C ASP A 431 10.99 -5.39 -27.81
N ASP A 432 11.41 -5.40 -29.07
CA ASP A 432 12.11 -6.51 -29.70
C ASP A 432 13.55 -6.57 -29.15
N LEU A 433 13.94 -7.74 -28.63
CA LEU A 433 15.31 -8.09 -28.16
C LEU A 433 15.84 -7.37 -26.90
N GLY A 434 15.34 -7.73 -25.72
CA GLY A 434 16.01 -7.39 -24.44
C GLY A 434 15.46 -8.15 -23.21
N PRO A 435 16.07 -8.01 -22.01
CA PRO A 435 15.67 -8.64 -20.73
C PRO A 435 14.27 -8.24 -20.18
N GLY A 436 13.34 -7.85 -21.05
CA GLY A 436 12.03 -7.23 -20.76
C GLY A 436 10.80 -8.14 -20.90
N LYS A 437 10.95 -9.48 -20.90
CA LYS A 437 9.80 -10.37 -20.76
C LYS A 437 9.29 -10.32 -19.33
N VAL A 438 8.03 -9.94 -19.15
CA VAL A 438 7.41 -9.85 -17.82
C VAL A 438 7.22 -11.25 -17.25
N VAL A 439 6.82 -12.22 -18.09
CA VAL A 439 6.44 -13.56 -17.62
C VAL A 439 7.51 -14.60 -17.92
N ARG A 440 8.09 -15.17 -16.86
CA ARG A 440 8.98 -16.34 -16.90
C ARG A 440 8.17 -17.57 -16.47
N LEU A 441 7.64 -18.29 -17.45
CA LEU A 441 6.85 -19.51 -17.24
C LEU A 441 7.77 -20.74 -17.12
N TYR A 442 7.56 -21.56 -16.10
CA TYR A 442 8.26 -22.83 -15.87
C TYR A 442 7.27 -23.98 -16.06
N ASP A 443 7.51 -24.83 -17.06
CA ASP A 443 6.65 -25.96 -17.42
C ASP A 443 7.16 -27.29 -16.83
N GLY A 444 6.47 -27.79 -15.80
CA GLY A 444 6.82 -29.04 -15.14
C GLY A 444 6.79 -30.27 -16.06
N SER A 445 5.92 -30.29 -17.07
CA SER A 445 5.76 -31.39 -18.04
C SER A 445 6.96 -31.49 -19.00
N ARG A 446 7.73 -30.41 -19.12
CA ARG A 446 8.99 -30.34 -19.88
C ARG A 446 10.22 -30.41 -18.98
N ASP A 447 10.04 -30.87 -17.75
CA ASP A 447 11.04 -30.94 -16.69
C ASP A 447 11.73 -29.59 -16.38
N GLN A 448 11.04 -28.47 -16.64
CA GLN A 448 11.52 -27.16 -16.22
C GLN A 448 11.16 -26.96 -14.75
N ARG A 449 12.12 -26.47 -13.96
CA ARG A 449 11.94 -26.17 -12.54
C ARG A 449 12.23 -24.70 -12.28
N MET A 450 11.43 -24.11 -11.42
CA MET A 450 11.65 -22.76 -10.93
C MET A 450 12.69 -22.80 -9.82
N GLU A 451 13.90 -22.37 -10.12
CA GLU A 451 15.02 -22.32 -9.18
C GLU A 451 14.90 -21.10 -8.25
N ILE A 452 14.12 -21.24 -7.17
CA ILE A 452 13.89 -20.17 -6.20
C ILE A 452 15.20 -19.60 -5.63
N PRO A 453 16.22 -20.41 -5.24
CA PRO A 453 17.49 -19.87 -4.74
C PRO A 453 18.16 -18.92 -5.74
N ARG A 454 18.13 -19.25 -7.03
CA ARG A 454 18.70 -18.42 -8.09
C ARG A 454 17.93 -17.12 -8.27
N ILE A 455 16.59 -17.15 -8.19
CA ILE A 455 15.75 -15.94 -8.26
C ILE A 455 16.15 -14.95 -7.15
N PHE A 456 16.37 -15.44 -5.93
CA PHE A 456 16.77 -14.60 -4.80
C PHE A 456 18.21 -14.06 -4.93
N GLN A 457 19.14 -14.87 -5.42
CA GLN A 457 20.52 -14.46 -5.68
C GLN A 457 20.62 -13.40 -6.80
N ASP A 458 19.75 -13.51 -7.81
CA ASP A 458 19.72 -12.62 -8.98
C ASP A 458 18.79 -11.40 -8.76
N LEU A 459 18.27 -11.17 -7.55
CA LEU A 459 17.35 -10.06 -7.29
C LEU A 459 17.99 -8.71 -7.66
N PRO A 460 17.35 -7.93 -8.53
CA PRO A 460 17.76 -6.55 -8.76
C PRO A 460 17.78 -5.76 -7.46
N TRP A 461 18.67 -4.78 -7.39
CA TRP A 461 18.72 -3.87 -6.25
C TRP A 461 17.36 -3.16 -6.06
N ASN A 462 16.96 -2.96 -4.79
CA ASN A 462 15.67 -2.36 -4.39
C ASN A 462 14.44 -3.09 -4.97
N SER A 463 14.47 -4.42 -4.90
CA SER A 463 13.35 -5.31 -5.22
C SER A 463 12.40 -5.50 -4.03
N HIS A 464 11.12 -5.65 -4.33
CA HIS A 464 10.14 -6.23 -3.40
C HIS A 464 9.58 -7.52 -4.00
N VAL A 465 9.55 -8.58 -3.20
CA VAL A 465 9.18 -9.92 -3.66
C VAL A 465 7.78 -10.27 -3.17
N TYR A 466 6.91 -10.78 -4.04
CA TYR A 466 5.58 -11.27 -3.70
C TYR A 466 5.52 -12.75 -4.01
N VAL A 467 5.16 -13.58 -3.03
CA VAL A 467 5.22 -15.03 -3.16
C VAL A 467 3.86 -15.63 -2.87
N CYS A 468 3.36 -16.45 -3.79
CA CYS A 468 2.12 -17.18 -3.61
C CYS A 468 2.14 -18.53 -4.32
N GLY A 469 1.83 -19.62 -3.62
CA GLY A 469 1.82 -20.94 -4.21
C GLY A 469 1.77 -22.07 -3.18
N PRO A 470 2.13 -23.30 -3.57
CA PRO A 470 2.17 -24.44 -2.66
C PRO A 470 3.09 -24.22 -1.45
N LYS A 471 2.74 -24.83 -0.30
CA LYS A 471 3.48 -24.69 0.98
C LYS A 471 5.00 -24.84 0.83
N ARG A 472 5.46 -25.90 0.15
CA ARG A 472 6.90 -26.15 -0.08
C ARG A 472 7.61 -25.03 -0.82
N MET A 473 6.95 -24.41 -1.79
CA MET A 473 7.50 -23.27 -2.53
C MET A 473 7.56 -22.03 -1.65
N MET A 474 6.52 -21.77 -0.84
CA MET A 474 6.52 -20.63 0.07
C MET A 474 7.58 -20.76 1.17
N GLU A 475 7.79 -21.96 1.71
CA GLU A 475 8.83 -22.26 2.71
C GLU A 475 10.23 -22.04 2.13
N GLU A 476 10.50 -22.53 0.92
CA GLU A 476 11.78 -22.28 0.24
C GLU A 476 12.01 -20.79 0.02
N ALA A 477 11.01 -20.04 -0.44
CA ALA A 477 11.13 -18.60 -0.64
C ALA A 477 11.36 -17.82 0.67
N ARG A 478 10.84 -18.30 1.82
CA ARG A 478 11.16 -17.73 3.14
C ARG A 478 12.62 -17.97 3.51
N HIS A 479 13.06 -19.21 3.39
CA HIS A 479 14.43 -19.57 3.68
C HIS A 479 15.43 -18.77 2.82
N GLN A 480 15.14 -18.58 1.52
CA GLN A 480 15.99 -17.79 0.63
C GLN A 480 15.94 -16.29 0.92
N ALA A 481 14.78 -15.75 1.32
CA ALA A 481 14.68 -14.34 1.75
C ALA A 481 15.57 -14.08 2.96
N GLU A 482 15.51 -14.95 3.98
CA GLU A 482 16.35 -14.88 5.18
C GLU A 482 17.85 -15.04 4.83
N ALA A 483 18.19 -16.02 4.00
CA ALA A 483 19.58 -16.27 3.58
C ALA A 483 20.20 -15.10 2.79
N CYS A 484 19.38 -14.38 2.02
CA CYS A 484 19.80 -13.17 1.29
C CYS A 484 19.69 -11.89 2.13
N GLY A 485 19.24 -11.98 3.40
CA GLY A 485 19.14 -10.84 4.31
C GLY A 485 18.06 -9.82 3.93
N LEU A 486 16.97 -10.25 3.28
CA LEU A 486 15.82 -9.39 3.01
C LEU A 486 15.04 -9.13 4.31
N GLY A 487 14.59 -7.89 4.50
CA GLY A 487 13.70 -7.55 5.60
C GLY A 487 12.27 -8.05 5.40
N ASP A 488 11.51 -8.15 6.49
CA ASP A 488 10.07 -8.52 6.46
C ASP A 488 9.22 -7.55 5.62
N ASP A 489 9.69 -6.31 5.42
CA ASP A 489 9.06 -5.29 4.59
C ASP A 489 9.49 -5.33 3.11
N GLU A 490 10.45 -6.20 2.75
CA GLU A 490 10.91 -6.44 1.37
C GLU A 490 10.25 -7.67 0.72
N VAL A 491 9.54 -8.50 1.50
CA VAL A 491 8.86 -9.70 0.98
C VAL A 491 7.43 -9.85 1.51
N HIS A 492 6.50 -10.11 0.61
CA HIS A 492 5.10 -10.38 0.91
C HIS A 492 4.74 -11.84 0.57
N TYR A 493 4.05 -12.53 1.48
CA TYR A 493 3.60 -13.91 1.28
C TYR A 493 2.09 -14.01 1.35
N GLU A 494 1.48 -14.63 0.34
CA GLU A 494 0.05 -14.94 0.29
C GLU A 494 -0.13 -16.47 0.23
N ALA A 495 -0.76 -17.08 1.24
CA ALA A 495 -1.12 -18.49 1.23
C ALA A 495 -2.59 -18.69 0.81
N PHE A 496 -2.88 -19.63 -0.11
CA PHE A 496 -4.25 -19.98 -0.52
C PHE A 496 -4.84 -21.18 0.22
N GLU A 497 -3.98 -22.01 0.80
CA GLU A 497 -4.36 -23.19 1.55
C GLU A 497 -3.77 -23.09 2.95
N ALA A 498 -4.65 -23.25 3.94
CA ALA A 498 -4.21 -23.48 5.30
C ALA A 498 -4.31 -24.97 5.62
N ASP A 499 -3.24 -25.47 6.21
CA ASP A 499 -3.25 -26.75 6.90
C ASP A 499 -4.00 -26.55 8.21
N THR A 500 -5.30 -26.90 8.23
CA THR A 500 -6.18 -26.73 9.38
C THR A 500 -6.29 -27.99 10.25
N GLY A 501 -5.82 -29.13 9.75
CA GLY A 501 -5.94 -30.43 10.41
C GLY A 501 -4.85 -30.69 11.45
N GLY A 502 -5.12 -31.53 12.44
CA GLY A 502 -4.10 -31.96 13.41
C GLY A 502 -4.71 -32.57 14.66
N ASP A 503 -3.89 -32.85 15.68
CA ASP A 503 -4.38 -33.48 16.91
C ASP A 503 -5.53 -32.66 17.55
N PRO A 504 -6.57 -33.33 18.08
CA PRO A 504 -7.67 -32.64 18.75
C PRO A 504 -7.18 -32.04 20.07
N PHE A 505 -7.73 -30.90 20.47
CA PHE A 505 -7.30 -30.19 21.68
C PHE A 505 -8.47 -29.55 22.42
N GLU A 506 -8.25 -29.22 23.70
CA GLU A 506 -9.21 -28.49 24.53
C GLU A 506 -8.82 -27.02 24.65
N VAL A 507 -9.81 -26.14 24.58
CA VAL A 507 -9.63 -24.70 24.74
C VAL A 507 -10.57 -24.17 25.82
N GLU A 508 -9.99 -23.49 26.81
CA GLU A 508 -10.72 -22.70 27.80
C GLU A 508 -10.83 -21.27 27.30
N VAL A 509 -12.04 -20.81 27.02
CA VAL A 509 -12.31 -19.51 26.39
C VAL A 509 -12.90 -18.57 27.42
N ASP A 510 -12.19 -17.51 27.74
CA ASP A 510 -12.71 -16.35 28.47
C ASP A 510 -13.34 -15.37 27.47
N PHE A 511 -14.61 -15.02 27.67
CA PHE A 511 -15.33 -14.07 26.81
C PHE A 511 -16.19 -13.10 27.63
N ALA A 512 -16.27 -11.86 27.14
CA ALA A 512 -17.05 -10.81 27.77
C ALA A 512 -18.54 -10.93 27.42
N VAL A 513 -19.40 -11.02 28.44
CA VAL A 513 -20.86 -10.97 28.26
C VAL A 513 -21.36 -9.58 28.63
N LYS A 514 -22.12 -8.97 27.73
CA LYS A 514 -22.95 -7.81 28.07
C LYS A 514 -24.18 -8.35 28.77
N ASP A 515 -24.37 -8.01 30.04
CA ASP A 515 -25.62 -8.36 30.74
C ASP A 515 -26.79 -7.76 29.95
N GLY A 516 -27.67 -8.63 29.46
CA GLY A 516 -28.94 -8.26 28.82
C GLY A 516 -29.91 -7.69 29.85
N ASP A 517 -30.81 -6.85 29.38
CA ASP A 517 -31.79 -6.07 30.13
C ASP A 517 -32.45 -6.83 31.30
N ASP A 518 -32.26 -6.30 32.51
CA ASP A 518 -33.24 -6.15 33.62
C ASP A 518 -32.56 -6.22 35.00
N VAL A 519 -32.13 -5.07 35.52
CA VAL A 519 -32.43 -4.65 36.91
C VAL A 519 -32.55 -3.13 36.91
N VAL A 520 -33.78 -2.62 36.97
CA VAL A 520 -34.06 -1.24 37.37
C VAL A 520 -33.73 -1.13 38.86
N GLY A 521 -32.48 -0.84 39.17
CA GLY A 521 -32.06 -0.30 40.46
C GLY A 521 -31.96 1.21 40.31
N VAL A 522 -32.98 1.93 40.75
CA VAL A 522 -32.91 3.38 40.91
C VAL A 522 -31.95 3.67 42.05
N GLU A 523 -30.77 4.19 41.74
CA GLU A 523 -30.11 5.20 42.57
C GLU A 523 -29.10 5.98 41.73
N GLU A 524 -29.07 7.29 41.96
CA GLU A 524 -28.44 8.30 41.14
C GLU A 524 -26.91 8.13 41.07
N GLY A 525 -26.36 8.19 39.86
CA GLY A 525 -24.95 8.49 39.63
C GLY A 525 -24.17 7.46 38.82
N LYS A 526 -23.93 7.79 37.55
CA LYS A 526 -22.96 7.16 36.62
C LYS A 526 -23.21 5.68 36.30
N LYS A 527 -23.93 5.43 35.19
CA LYS A 527 -24.00 4.12 34.51
C LYS A 527 -22.59 3.67 34.07
N LYS A 528 -21.89 2.87 34.89
CA LYS A 528 -20.82 1.98 34.42
C LYS A 528 -21.50 0.71 33.93
N LYS A 529 -21.41 0.43 32.62
CA LYS A 529 -21.74 -0.91 32.08
C LYS A 529 -20.83 -1.91 32.78
N LYS A 530 -21.40 -2.82 33.57
CA LYS A 530 -20.66 -3.91 34.22
C LYS A 530 -20.51 -5.01 33.17
N THR A 531 -19.29 -5.23 32.69
CA THR A 531 -18.98 -6.33 31.79
C THR A 531 -18.56 -7.52 32.65
N THR A 532 -19.24 -8.65 32.50
CA THR A 532 -18.94 -9.87 33.27
C THR A 532 -18.23 -10.87 32.35
N THR A 533 -17.07 -11.39 32.76
CA THR A 533 -16.34 -12.42 32.02
C THR A 533 -16.93 -13.80 32.34
N LYS A 534 -17.26 -14.58 31.30
CA LYS A 534 -17.60 -16.00 31.43
C LYS A 534 -16.50 -16.84 30.82
N THR A 535 -16.34 -18.06 31.34
CA THR A 535 -15.37 -19.03 30.85
C THR A 535 -16.11 -20.27 30.36
N ARG A 536 -15.75 -20.79 29.18
CA ARG A 536 -16.30 -22.04 28.65
C ARG A 536 -15.18 -22.92 28.10
N VAL A 537 -15.26 -24.22 28.34
CA VAL A 537 -14.34 -25.21 27.75
C VAL A 537 -14.97 -25.77 26.48
N LEU A 538 -14.26 -25.64 25.37
CA LEU A 538 -14.65 -26.16 24.06
C LEU A 538 -13.63 -27.20 23.59
N ARG A 539 -14.07 -28.14 22.75
CA ARG A 539 -13.21 -29.14 22.14
C ARG A 539 -13.09 -28.87 20.65
N VAL A 540 -11.84 -28.85 20.16
CA VAL A 540 -11.54 -28.67 18.74
C VAL A 540 -11.19 -30.03 18.15
N GLY A 541 -11.95 -30.45 17.14
CA GLY A 541 -11.77 -31.72 16.44
C GLY A 541 -10.53 -31.74 15.54
N GLU A 542 -10.23 -32.92 14.97
CA GLU A 542 -9.05 -33.13 14.12
C GLU A 542 -9.09 -32.32 12.82
N GLU A 543 -10.28 -32.19 12.23
CA GLU A 543 -10.54 -31.53 10.94
C GLU A 543 -11.20 -30.16 11.08
N GLU A 544 -11.36 -29.67 12.32
CA GLU A 544 -11.98 -28.38 12.62
C GLU A 544 -10.92 -27.37 13.11
N THR A 545 -11.10 -26.12 12.70
CA THR A 545 -10.31 -24.99 13.21
C THR A 545 -10.90 -24.47 14.53
N LEU A 546 -10.07 -23.81 15.33
CA LEU A 546 -10.56 -23.11 16.53
C LEU A 546 -11.61 -22.06 16.17
N LEU A 547 -11.41 -21.31 15.08
CA LEU A 547 -12.37 -20.30 14.61
C LEU A 547 -13.75 -20.89 14.32
N GLU A 548 -13.83 -22.03 13.63
CA GLU A 548 -15.11 -22.71 13.35
C GLU A 548 -15.83 -23.10 14.64
N VAL A 549 -15.09 -23.62 15.63
CA VAL A 549 -15.65 -23.98 16.94
C VAL A 549 -16.13 -22.75 17.70
N LEU A 550 -15.37 -21.66 17.71
CA LEU A 550 -15.75 -20.42 18.39
C LEU A 550 -17.03 -19.81 17.78
N LYS A 551 -17.10 -19.79 16.44
CA LYS A 551 -18.27 -19.29 15.71
C LYS A 551 -19.52 -20.13 15.93
N ARG A 552 -19.35 -21.45 16.04
CA ARG A 552 -20.46 -22.39 16.31
C ARG A 552 -20.96 -22.29 17.75
N GLU A 553 -20.05 -22.21 18.72
CA GLU A 553 -20.37 -22.43 20.14
C GLU A 553 -20.62 -21.16 20.94
N LEU A 554 -20.05 -20.02 20.53
CA LEU A 554 -20.16 -18.75 21.25
C LEU A 554 -21.05 -17.75 20.50
N ASP A 555 -20.60 -17.30 19.33
CA ASP A 555 -21.36 -16.50 18.34
C ASP A 555 -20.45 -16.25 17.13
N ASP A 556 -20.99 -16.17 15.91
CA ASP A 556 -20.22 -15.98 14.66
C ASP A 556 -19.42 -14.65 14.66
N ASP A 557 -19.88 -13.66 15.43
CA ASP A 557 -19.31 -12.31 15.48
C ASP A 557 -18.30 -12.09 16.62
N MET A 558 -18.08 -13.09 17.50
CA MET A 558 -17.15 -12.95 18.65
C MET A 558 -15.70 -12.79 18.20
N VAL A 559 -15.28 -13.53 17.17
CA VAL A 559 -13.92 -13.44 16.62
C VAL A 559 -14.00 -12.98 15.17
N PRO A 560 -13.50 -11.78 14.85
CA PRO A 560 -13.51 -11.30 13.47
C PRO A 560 -12.61 -12.19 12.60
N SER A 561 -13.03 -12.47 11.37
CA SER A 561 -12.24 -13.25 10.42
C SER A 561 -12.31 -12.65 9.02
N SER A 562 -11.21 -12.75 8.27
CA SER A 562 -11.13 -12.31 6.87
C SER A 562 -10.59 -13.41 5.96
N CYS A 563 -9.25 -13.60 5.89
CA CYS A 563 -8.66 -14.55 4.94
C CYS A 563 -8.98 -16.03 5.25
N GLU A 564 -9.11 -16.37 6.55
CA GLU A 564 -9.26 -17.76 7.07
C GLU A 564 -8.18 -18.75 6.60
N VAL A 565 -7.02 -18.22 6.22
CA VAL A 565 -5.82 -18.98 5.80
C VAL A 565 -4.54 -18.55 6.53
N GLY A 566 -4.65 -17.62 7.49
CA GLY A 566 -3.55 -17.21 8.36
C GLY A 566 -2.67 -16.06 7.85
N ASN A 567 -3.07 -15.34 6.80
CA ASN A 567 -2.29 -14.24 6.20
C ASN A 567 -2.60 -12.86 6.82
N CYS A 568 -3.88 -12.58 7.10
CA CYS A 568 -4.34 -11.22 7.41
C CYS A 568 -4.29 -10.81 8.90
N GLY A 569 -4.16 -11.78 9.81
CA GLY A 569 -4.15 -11.52 11.25
C GLY A 569 -5.50 -11.15 11.89
N THR A 570 -6.59 -10.97 11.12
CA THR A 570 -7.91 -10.60 11.66
C THR A 570 -8.42 -11.57 12.73
N CYS A 571 -8.14 -12.87 12.57
CA CYS A 571 -8.56 -13.94 13.48
C CYS A 571 -7.69 -14.07 14.75
N LYS A 572 -6.84 -13.06 15.05
CA LYS A 572 -5.93 -13.06 16.20
C LYS A 572 -6.72 -13.04 17.51
N VAL A 573 -6.40 -13.98 18.40
CA VAL A 573 -6.95 -14.09 19.76
C VAL A 573 -5.82 -14.16 20.78
N GLY A 574 -6.05 -13.65 21.99
CA GLY A 574 -5.06 -13.66 23.06
C GLY A 574 -4.94 -15.04 23.69
N VAL A 575 -3.71 -15.51 23.92
CA VAL A 575 -3.38 -16.78 24.57
C VAL A 575 -2.95 -16.50 26.00
N LYS A 576 -3.76 -16.92 26.98
CA LYS A 576 -3.47 -16.76 28.41
C LYS A 576 -2.58 -17.87 28.96
N ARG A 577 -2.73 -19.10 28.45
CA ARG A 577 -2.02 -20.29 28.95
C ARG A 577 -1.94 -21.38 27.88
N GLY A 578 -0.88 -22.18 27.94
CA GLY A 578 -0.70 -23.38 27.11
C GLY A 578 0.28 -23.16 25.96
N ARG A 579 0.51 -24.20 25.16
CA ARG A 579 1.41 -24.16 24.00
C ARG A 579 0.61 -24.17 22.71
N VAL A 580 1.02 -23.37 21.74
CA VAL A 580 0.37 -23.22 20.43
C VAL A 580 1.31 -23.74 19.34
N ASP A 581 0.75 -24.55 18.46
CA ASP A 581 1.31 -24.84 17.14
C ASP A 581 0.92 -23.67 16.21
N HIS A 582 1.82 -22.69 16.08
CA HIS A 582 1.56 -21.48 15.31
C HIS A 582 1.61 -21.79 13.82
N ARG A 583 0.48 -21.56 13.15
CA ARG A 583 0.34 -21.67 11.70
C ARG A 583 -0.05 -20.32 11.10
N GLY A 584 0.26 -20.11 9.83
CA GLY A 584 0.07 -18.83 9.14
C GLY A 584 1.28 -17.89 9.25
N THR A 585 1.16 -16.72 8.63
CA THR A 585 2.24 -15.73 8.48
C THR A 585 1.96 -14.41 9.17
N ALA A 586 0.72 -14.17 9.62
CA ALA A 586 0.32 -12.85 10.09
C ALA A 586 0.93 -12.41 11.42
N LEU A 587 1.42 -13.35 12.26
CA LEU A 587 1.99 -13.03 13.57
C LEU A 587 3.51 -12.90 13.48
N THR A 588 4.02 -11.80 14.02
CA THR A 588 5.45 -11.62 14.29
C THR A 588 5.94 -12.60 15.36
N GLN A 589 7.26 -12.79 15.49
CA GLN A 589 7.81 -13.67 16.54
C GLN A 589 7.48 -13.18 17.95
N GLU A 590 7.38 -11.86 18.15
CA GLU A 590 7.00 -11.27 19.44
C GLU A 590 5.53 -11.57 19.77
N GLU A 591 4.62 -11.40 18.80
CA GLU A 591 3.19 -11.70 18.99
C GLU A 591 2.89 -13.19 19.19
N LYS A 592 3.75 -14.10 18.71
CA LYS A 592 3.58 -15.53 18.97
C LYS A 592 3.72 -15.89 20.46
N CYS A 593 4.28 -15.00 21.29
CA CYS A 593 4.40 -15.24 22.73
C CYS A 593 3.05 -15.19 23.47
N ASP A 594 2.09 -14.39 22.99
CA ASP A 594 0.84 -14.11 23.72
C ASP A 594 -0.42 -14.19 22.85
N SER A 595 -0.30 -14.55 21.57
CA SER A 595 -1.41 -14.53 20.62
C SER A 595 -1.40 -15.73 19.66
N MET A 596 -2.56 -16.14 19.15
CA MET A 596 -2.67 -17.15 18.10
C MET A 596 -3.66 -16.75 17.01
N LEU A 597 -3.49 -17.31 15.80
CA LEU A 597 -4.44 -17.17 14.71
C LEU A 597 -5.47 -18.29 14.79
N SER A 598 -6.67 -18.00 15.33
CA SER A 598 -7.72 -19.00 15.56
C SER A 598 -8.18 -19.74 14.29
N CYS A 599 -7.99 -19.13 13.12
CA CYS A 599 -8.38 -19.70 11.84
C CYS A 599 -7.44 -20.80 11.32
N VAL A 600 -6.22 -20.93 11.86
CA VAL A 600 -5.22 -21.90 11.36
C VAL A 600 -4.36 -22.53 12.44
N SER A 601 -4.03 -21.81 13.51
CA SER A 601 -3.16 -22.30 14.58
C SER A 601 -3.91 -23.31 15.47
N ARG A 602 -3.18 -24.26 16.07
CA ARG A 602 -3.76 -25.30 16.94
C ARG A 602 -3.16 -25.24 18.35
N GLY A 603 -3.92 -25.69 19.35
CA GLY A 603 -3.40 -25.89 20.69
C GLY A 603 -2.70 -27.24 20.83
N ILE A 604 -1.66 -27.31 21.65
CA ILE A 604 -1.01 -28.57 22.04
C ILE A 604 -1.60 -29.02 23.38
N GLY A 605 -2.50 -30.01 23.34
CA GLY A 605 -3.19 -30.53 24.52
C GLY A 605 -4.31 -29.61 25.01
N ARG A 606 -4.02 -28.75 25.99
CA ARG A 606 -4.99 -27.79 26.53
C ARG A 606 -4.42 -26.38 26.58
N ILE A 607 -5.19 -25.43 26.05
CA ILE A 607 -4.85 -23.99 26.05
C ILE A 607 -5.97 -23.17 26.70
N ALA A 608 -5.66 -21.94 27.10
CA ALA A 608 -6.63 -20.94 27.54
C ALA A 608 -6.47 -19.67 26.72
N ILE A 609 -7.57 -19.12 26.23
CA ILE A 609 -7.60 -17.93 25.36
C ILE A 609 -8.61 -16.91 25.88
N GLU A 610 -8.49 -15.68 25.37
CA GLU A 610 -9.45 -14.60 25.59
C GLU A 610 -9.94 -14.05 24.25
N VAL A 611 -11.26 -13.87 24.14
CA VAL A 611 -11.97 -13.38 22.95
C VAL A 611 -12.93 -12.24 23.27
#